data_AF-A0A2G9R7I0-F1
#
_entry.id   AF-A0A2G9R7I0-F1
#
_cell.length_a   1.000
_cell.length_b   1.000
_cell.length_c   1.000
_cell.angle_alpha   90.00
_cell.angle_beta   90.00
_cell.angle_gamma   90.00
#
_symmetry.space_group_name_H-M   'P 1'
#
loop_
_entity.id
_entity.type
_entity.pdbx_description
1 polymer ?
#
loop_
_entity_poly.entity_id
_entity_poly.type
_entity_poly.pdbx_seq_one_letter_code
_entity_poly.pdbx_strand_id
1 'polypeptide(L)'
;IDNTGKTLSKADLRQLYLQEKYSWKWKQFLSRKGKRPTPVDLKLGHNNWLRQVLFTPATQSARQAACTIVEALATFPSRRQQVLDLLTSYLDELSVAGECAAEYLALYQKLIKPAHWKVYLAARGVLPYVGNLITKEIARLLALEEATLSTDLQQGYALKSLTGLLSSFVEVESIKRHFKSRLVGTVLNGYLCLRKLVVQRTKLIDETQDMLLEMLEDMTTGTESETKAFMAVCIETAKRYSLDDYRTPVFIFERLCSIIYPEENEVTEFFVTLEKDPQQEDFLQGRMPGNPYSSNEPGIGPLMRDIKNKICQDCDLVALLEDDSGMEGEPMRIIYRMRGLLGDATEEFIESLDSTTGSITRLQLYLAYVAVVFIYCVASQALIGTDSITNLHKLEQVSSDEGIGTLAENLLEALRENPDVNKKIDAARKETRAEKKRMAMAMRQKALGTLGMTVGD
;
A
#
# COMPACT_ATOMS: atom_id res chain seq x y z
N ILE A 1 27.24 17.69 -16.60
CA ILE A 1 25.99 17.75 -15.82
C ILE A 1 26.02 16.52 -14.94
N ASP A 2 26.01 16.68 -13.63
CA ASP A 2 26.04 15.54 -12.71
C ASP A 2 24.61 14.95 -12.56
N ASN A 3 24.47 13.76 -11.95
CA ASN A 3 23.23 13.01 -11.72
C ASN A 3 22.14 13.76 -10.88
N THR A 4 22.35 15.04 -10.59
CA THR A 4 21.44 15.95 -9.87
C THR A 4 21.13 17.24 -10.66
N GLY A 5 21.46 17.31 -11.94
CA GLY A 5 21.02 18.39 -12.84
C GLY A 5 21.72 19.76 -12.67
N LYS A 6 22.70 19.90 -11.76
CA LYS A 6 23.47 21.15 -11.59
C LYS A 6 24.68 21.22 -12.53
N THR A 7 24.94 22.41 -13.07
CA THR A 7 26.15 22.71 -13.87
C THR A 7 27.36 22.82 -12.95
N LEU A 8 28.31 21.91 -13.09
CA LEU A 8 29.55 21.84 -12.30
C LEU A 8 30.39 23.13 -12.47
N SER A 9 30.94 23.64 -11.36
CA SER A 9 31.86 24.79 -11.40
C SER A 9 33.15 24.42 -12.15
N LYS A 10 33.84 25.42 -12.72
CA LYS A 10 35.18 25.22 -13.32
C LYS A 10 36.17 24.59 -12.34
N ALA A 11 36.02 24.84 -11.04
CA ALA A 11 36.84 24.21 -10.01
C ALA A 11 36.56 22.71 -9.89
N ASP A 12 35.29 22.31 -9.91
CA ASP A 12 34.86 20.90 -9.79
C ASP A 12 35.26 20.10 -11.03
N LEU A 13 35.10 20.69 -12.23
CA LEU A 13 35.55 20.09 -13.49
C LEU A 13 37.07 19.89 -13.49
N ARG A 14 37.83 20.86 -12.96
CA ARG A 14 39.28 20.72 -12.82
C ARG A 14 39.64 19.63 -11.82
N GLN A 15 38.89 19.49 -10.73
CA GLN A 15 39.11 18.44 -9.74
C GLN A 15 38.84 17.05 -10.32
N LEU A 16 37.73 16.86 -11.04
CA LEU A 16 37.40 15.63 -11.76
C LEU A 16 38.46 15.29 -12.81
N TYR A 17 38.88 16.27 -13.61
CA TYR A 17 39.95 16.09 -14.59
C TYR A 17 41.28 15.69 -13.94
N LEU A 18 41.66 16.31 -12.82
CA LEU A 18 42.89 15.95 -12.12
C LEU A 18 42.79 14.55 -11.51
N GLN A 19 41.64 14.19 -10.92
CA GLN A 19 41.38 12.83 -10.42
C GLN A 19 41.52 11.80 -11.54
N GLU A 20 40.92 12.05 -12.70
CA GLU A 20 41.02 11.16 -13.86
C GLU A 20 42.46 11.07 -14.38
N LYS A 21 43.12 12.21 -14.60
CA LYS A 21 44.51 12.29 -15.08
C LYS A 21 45.49 11.53 -14.18
N TYR A 22 45.39 11.74 -12.86
CA TYR A 22 46.29 11.07 -11.91
C TYR A 22 45.92 9.60 -11.69
N SER A 23 44.64 9.24 -11.76
CA SER A 23 44.20 7.84 -11.75
C SER A 23 44.72 7.07 -12.97
N TRP A 24 44.68 7.67 -14.16
CA TRP A 24 45.25 7.08 -15.38
C TRP A 24 46.77 6.99 -15.33
N LYS A 25 47.47 8.04 -14.88
CA LYS A 25 48.92 7.98 -14.67
C LYS A 25 49.32 6.89 -13.67
N TRP A 26 48.56 6.75 -12.58
CA TRP A 26 48.79 5.71 -11.58
C TRP A 26 48.51 4.31 -12.15
N LYS A 27 47.43 4.13 -12.91
CA LYS A 27 47.10 2.88 -13.62
C LYS A 27 48.18 2.49 -14.63
N GLN A 28 48.72 3.46 -15.38
CA GLN A 28 49.82 3.27 -16.33
C GLN A 28 51.14 2.93 -15.62
N PHE A 29 51.43 3.57 -14.48
CA PHE A 29 52.58 3.28 -13.64
C PHE A 29 52.51 1.86 -13.04
N LEU A 30 51.34 1.44 -12.59
CA LEU A 30 51.10 0.09 -12.07
C LEU A 30 51.17 -0.98 -13.16
N SER A 31 50.62 -0.70 -14.35
CA SER A 31 50.70 -1.60 -15.51
C SER A 31 52.15 -1.82 -15.97
N ARG A 32 53.00 -0.80 -15.90
CA ARG A 32 54.44 -0.89 -16.25
C ARG A 32 55.29 -1.69 -15.26
N LYS A 33 54.87 -1.83 -14.00
CA LYS A 33 55.65 -2.54 -12.96
C LYS A 33 55.25 -3.99 -12.72
N GLY A 34 54.32 -4.57 -13.49
CA GLY A 34 54.00 -6.01 -13.51
C GLY A 34 53.46 -6.63 -12.20
N LYS A 35 53.56 -5.93 -11.08
CA LYS A 35 53.02 -6.34 -9.78
C LYS A 35 51.90 -5.38 -9.43
N ARG A 36 50.65 -5.85 -9.51
CA ARG A 36 49.62 -5.32 -8.62
C ARG A 36 50.18 -5.50 -7.20
N PRO A 37 50.37 -4.45 -6.38
CA PRO A 37 50.09 -4.65 -4.98
C PRO A 37 48.58 -4.89 -4.95
N THR A 38 48.17 -6.14 -5.11
CA THR A 38 46.80 -6.51 -4.75
C THR A 38 46.61 -5.96 -3.34
N PRO A 39 45.55 -5.18 -3.06
CA PRO A 39 45.27 -4.80 -1.69
C PRO A 39 45.38 -6.09 -0.86
N VAL A 40 46.21 -6.08 0.18
CA VAL A 40 46.44 -7.27 1.00
C VAL A 40 45.07 -7.78 1.40
N ASP A 41 44.65 -8.90 0.80
CA ASP A 41 43.33 -9.44 1.07
C ASP A 41 43.29 -9.75 2.56
N LEU A 42 42.25 -9.24 3.23
CA LEU A 42 41.87 -9.70 4.56
C LEU A 42 41.58 -11.20 4.43
N LYS A 43 42.59 -12.03 4.69
CA LYS A 43 42.48 -13.48 4.83
C LYS A 43 41.83 -13.81 6.18
N LEU A 44 40.61 -13.35 6.34
CA LEU A 44 39.73 -13.68 7.43
C LEU A 44 38.78 -14.75 6.87
N GLY A 45 39.00 -16.02 7.21
CA GLY A 45 38.16 -17.15 6.78
C GLY A 45 36.76 -17.13 7.42
N HIS A 46 35.93 -18.15 7.22
CA HIS A 46 34.57 -18.17 7.80
C HIS A 46 34.53 -18.47 9.32
N ASN A 47 35.62 -19.01 9.89
CA ASN A 47 35.76 -19.34 11.31
C ASN A 47 36.94 -18.59 11.91
N ASN A 48 36.74 -17.30 12.20
CA ASN A 48 37.76 -16.48 12.81
C ASN A 48 37.38 -16.14 14.24
N TRP A 49 38.39 -15.94 15.09
CA TRP A 49 38.22 -15.35 16.42
C TRP A 49 37.29 -14.13 16.41
N LEU A 50 37.32 -13.33 15.33
CA LEU A 50 36.46 -12.16 15.16
C LEU A 50 34.97 -12.50 15.17
N ARG A 51 34.54 -13.59 14.50
CA ARG A 51 33.13 -14.03 14.50
C ARG A 51 32.69 -14.37 15.93
N GLN A 52 33.52 -15.13 16.66
CA GLN A 52 33.23 -15.50 18.05
C GLN A 52 33.16 -14.29 18.98
N VAL A 53 34.09 -13.33 18.84
CA VAL A 53 34.11 -12.13 19.70
C VAL A 53 32.97 -11.18 19.36
N LEU A 54 32.57 -11.06 18.08
CA LEU A 54 31.46 -10.18 17.67
C LEU A 54 30.10 -10.62 18.22
N PHE A 55 29.90 -11.92 18.43
CA PHE A 55 28.63 -12.48 18.91
C PHE A 55 28.72 -13.09 20.32
N THR A 56 29.80 -12.84 21.06
CA THR A 56 29.97 -13.43 22.40
C THR A 56 28.89 -12.95 23.37
N PRO A 57 28.21 -13.86 24.10
CA PRO A 57 27.26 -13.47 25.14
C PRO A 57 27.97 -12.97 26.41
N ALA A 58 29.29 -13.24 26.55
CA ALA A 58 30.00 -13.04 27.81
C ALA A 58 30.16 -11.57 28.22
N THR A 59 30.56 -10.69 27.30
CA THR A 59 30.79 -9.26 27.61
C THR A 59 30.45 -8.35 26.45
N GLN A 60 29.62 -7.34 26.73
CA GLN A 60 29.28 -6.29 25.76
C GLN A 60 30.52 -5.48 25.34
N SER A 61 31.42 -5.18 26.28
CA SER A 61 32.63 -4.40 26.01
C SER A 61 33.56 -5.09 25.00
N ALA A 62 33.65 -6.42 25.01
CA ALA A 62 34.44 -7.15 24.01
C ALA A 62 33.84 -7.01 22.61
N ARG A 63 32.51 -7.10 22.48
CA ARG A 63 31.81 -6.88 21.20
C ARG A 63 32.02 -5.45 20.69
N GLN A 64 31.89 -4.44 21.56
CA GLN A 64 32.14 -3.05 21.21
C GLN A 64 33.58 -2.79 20.76
N ALA A 65 34.56 -3.37 21.46
CA ALA A 65 35.97 -3.26 21.09
C ALA A 65 36.24 -3.92 19.73
N ALA A 66 35.69 -5.11 19.48
CA ALA A 66 35.78 -5.76 18.17
C ALA A 66 35.13 -4.92 17.06
N CYS A 67 33.93 -4.37 17.29
CA CYS A 67 33.29 -3.48 16.32
C CYS A 67 34.13 -2.23 16.03
N THR A 68 34.76 -1.64 17.04
CA THR A 68 35.64 -0.47 16.88
C THR A 68 36.86 -0.80 16.03
N ILE A 69 37.46 -1.98 16.24
CA ILE A 69 38.60 -2.44 15.43
C ILE A 69 38.17 -2.66 13.97
N VAL A 70 37.04 -3.34 13.75
CA VAL A 70 36.51 -3.59 12.39
C VAL A 70 36.15 -2.28 11.68
N GLU A 71 35.57 -1.32 12.40
CA GLU A 71 35.28 0.00 11.86
C GLU A 71 36.56 0.73 11.42
N ALA A 72 37.61 0.70 12.26
CA ALA A 72 38.90 1.29 11.93
C ALA A 72 39.53 0.64 10.67
N LEU A 73 39.37 -0.67 10.49
CA LEU A 73 39.81 -1.38 9.29
C LEU A 73 39.03 -0.97 8.03
N ALA A 74 37.75 -0.61 8.17
CA ALA A 74 36.86 -0.18 7.09
C ALA A 74 37.04 1.29 6.67
N THR A 75 38.02 2.00 7.22
CA THR A 75 38.34 3.40 6.83
C THR A 75 38.86 3.51 5.40
N PHE A 76 39.60 2.51 4.92
CA PHE A 76 40.10 2.45 3.54
C PHE A 76 39.06 1.81 2.61
N PRO A 77 38.68 2.42 1.46
CA PRO A 77 37.63 1.90 0.59
C PRO A 77 37.84 0.45 0.12
N SER A 78 39.06 0.06 -0.21
CA SER A 78 39.40 -1.32 -0.61
C SER A 78 39.22 -2.33 0.52
N ARG A 79 39.55 -1.95 1.77
CA ARG A 79 39.33 -2.79 2.95
C ARG A 79 37.86 -2.81 3.36
N ARG A 80 37.15 -1.68 3.21
CA ARG A 80 35.72 -1.59 3.48
C ARG A 80 34.91 -2.59 2.66
N GLN A 81 35.25 -2.76 1.39
CA GLN A 81 34.64 -3.79 0.55
C GLN A 81 34.81 -5.19 1.15
N GLN A 82 36.04 -5.56 1.51
CA GLN A 82 36.35 -6.87 2.09
C GLN A 82 35.70 -7.06 3.48
N VAL A 83 35.68 -6.02 4.30
CA VAL A 83 35.01 -6.02 5.60
C VAL A 83 33.50 -6.20 5.42
N LEU A 84 32.88 -5.52 4.45
CA LEU A 84 31.46 -5.68 4.17
C LEU A 84 31.15 -7.10 3.68
N ASP A 85 31.92 -7.65 2.74
CA ASP A 85 31.74 -9.03 2.27
C ASP A 85 31.85 -10.03 3.44
N LEU A 86 32.82 -9.82 4.36
CA LEU A 86 32.98 -10.64 5.56
C LEU A 86 31.80 -10.50 6.52
N LEU A 87 31.41 -9.27 6.86
CA LEU A 87 30.30 -9.02 7.77
C LEU A 87 29.00 -9.58 7.19
N THR A 88 28.74 -9.43 5.89
CA THR A 88 27.58 -10.04 5.22
C THR A 88 27.56 -11.56 5.39
N SER A 89 28.73 -12.21 5.37
CA SER A 89 28.83 -13.66 5.60
C SER A 89 28.50 -14.10 7.03
N TYR A 90 28.39 -13.17 7.99
CA TYR A 90 28.04 -13.45 9.38
C TYR A 90 26.57 -13.18 9.72
N LEU A 91 25.74 -12.79 8.73
CA LEU A 91 24.32 -12.51 8.99
C LEU A 91 23.52 -13.75 9.45
N ASP A 92 24.03 -14.96 9.20
CA ASP A 92 23.46 -16.22 9.67
C ASP A 92 23.58 -16.41 11.19
N GLU A 93 24.53 -15.74 11.85
CA GLU A 93 24.71 -15.80 13.31
C GLU A 93 23.61 -15.07 14.09
N LEU A 94 22.82 -14.20 13.44
CA LEU A 94 21.78 -13.43 14.12
C LEU A 94 20.75 -14.32 14.81
N SER A 95 20.39 -15.44 14.19
CA SER A 95 19.41 -16.38 14.73
C SER A 95 19.88 -17.02 16.04
N VAL A 96 21.19 -17.21 16.22
CA VAL A 96 21.77 -17.84 17.43
C VAL A 96 22.12 -16.79 18.49
N ALA A 97 22.68 -15.66 18.05
CA ALA A 97 23.18 -14.62 18.95
C ALA A 97 22.07 -13.75 19.56
N GLY A 98 20.91 -13.61 18.90
CA GLY A 98 19.81 -12.77 19.37
C GLY A 98 20.26 -11.33 19.63
N GLU A 99 19.89 -10.78 20.78
CA GLU A 99 20.27 -9.40 21.17
C GLU A 99 21.77 -9.15 21.26
N CYS A 100 22.59 -10.19 21.47
CA CYS A 100 24.04 -10.04 21.49
C CYS A 100 24.60 -9.61 20.12
N ALA A 101 23.82 -9.70 19.04
CA ALA A 101 24.19 -9.20 17.72
C ALA A 101 24.01 -7.68 17.55
N ALA A 102 23.48 -6.96 18.55
CA ALA A 102 23.13 -5.53 18.44
C ALA A 102 24.31 -4.65 17.99
N GLU A 103 25.49 -4.82 18.60
CA GLU A 103 26.68 -4.04 18.24
C GLU A 103 27.17 -4.35 16.82
N TYR A 104 27.09 -5.61 16.39
CA TYR A 104 27.43 -6.03 15.04
C TYR A 104 26.48 -5.41 14.01
N LEU A 105 25.17 -5.43 14.28
CA LEU A 105 24.14 -4.86 13.42
C LEU A 105 24.31 -3.34 13.28
N ALA A 106 24.55 -2.65 14.39
CA ALA A 106 24.80 -1.21 14.39
C ALA A 106 26.03 -0.85 13.53
N LEU A 107 27.12 -1.62 13.65
CA LEU A 107 28.30 -1.45 12.80
C LEU A 107 27.98 -1.71 11.32
N TYR A 108 27.31 -2.83 11.02
CA TYR A 108 26.97 -3.18 9.64
C TYR A 108 26.12 -2.09 8.98
N GLN A 109 25.04 -1.65 9.65
CA GLN A 109 24.19 -0.55 9.21
C GLN A 109 24.97 0.75 9.01
N LYS A 110 25.88 1.09 9.93
CA LYS A 110 26.75 2.27 9.81
C LYS A 110 27.65 2.19 8.57
N LEU A 111 28.20 1.01 8.26
CA LEU A 111 29.05 0.80 7.09
C LEU A 111 28.28 0.76 5.76
N ILE A 112 27.00 0.38 5.75
CA ILE A 112 26.17 0.40 4.54
C ILE A 112 25.33 1.68 4.40
N LYS A 113 25.40 2.62 5.35
CA LYS A 113 24.64 3.89 5.30
C LYS A 113 24.76 4.63 3.94
N PRO A 114 25.95 4.73 3.31
CA PRO A 114 26.04 5.31 1.97
C PRO A 114 25.41 4.42 0.90
N ALA A 115 24.53 4.98 0.05
CA ALA A 115 23.74 4.24 -0.93
C ALA A 115 24.58 3.36 -1.89
N HIS A 116 25.78 3.79 -2.29
CA HIS A 116 26.64 3.00 -3.19
C HIS A 116 27.08 1.66 -2.59
N TRP A 117 27.22 1.55 -1.27
CA TRP A 117 27.53 0.27 -0.61
C TRP A 117 26.30 -0.66 -0.59
N LYS A 118 25.09 -0.09 -0.42
CA LYS A 118 23.84 -0.86 -0.58
C LYS A 118 23.73 -1.43 -1.99
N VAL A 119 24.01 -0.63 -3.01
CA VAL A 119 23.99 -1.06 -4.42
C VAL A 119 25.06 -2.14 -4.69
N TYR A 120 26.28 -1.96 -4.18
CA TYR A 120 27.34 -2.96 -4.28
C TYR A 120 26.90 -4.32 -3.70
N LEU A 121 26.38 -4.32 -2.47
CA LEU A 121 25.94 -5.55 -1.80
C LEU A 121 24.72 -6.17 -2.48
N ALA A 122 23.80 -5.35 -3.00
CA ALA A 122 22.67 -5.81 -3.79
C ALA A 122 23.13 -6.55 -5.05
N ALA A 123 24.11 -6.01 -5.78
CA ALA A 123 24.71 -6.66 -6.94
C ALA A 123 25.44 -7.97 -6.58
N ARG A 124 25.98 -8.07 -5.35
CA ARG A 124 26.61 -9.30 -4.81
C ARG A 124 25.59 -10.35 -4.37
N GLY A 125 24.31 -10.03 -4.30
CA GLY A 125 23.24 -10.98 -3.95
C GLY A 125 22.83 -10.96 -2.47
N VAL A 126 23.05 -9.87 -1.74
CA VAL A 126 22.65 -9.79 -0.32
C VAL A 126 21.14 -9.84 -0.12
N LEU A 127 20.32 -9.27 -1.03
CA LEU A 127 18.87 -9.22 -0.86
C LEU A 127 18.22 -10.62 -0.88
N PRO A 128 18.48 -11.48 -1.88
CA PRO A 128 18.03 -12.87 -1.84
C PRO A 128 18.54 -13.63 -0.62
N TYR A 129 19.78 -13.37 -0.20
CA TYR A 129 20.37 -14.00 0.98
C TYR A 129 19.63 -13.62 2.28
N VAL A 130 19.38 -12.33 2.50
CA VAL A 130 18.60 -11.82 3.65
C VAL A 130 17.16 -12.35 3.59
N GLY A 131 16.52 -12.36 2.42
CA GLY A 131 15.18 -12.93 2.25
C GLY A 131 15.10 -14.42 2.64
N ASN A 132 16.13 -15.19 2.32
CA ASN A 132 16.24 -16.60 2.75
C ASN A 132 16.43 -16.73 4.27
N LEU A 133 17.22 -15.85 4.89
CA LEU A 133 17.38 -15.83 6.36
C LEU A 133 16.07 -15.48 7.07
N ILE A 134 15.32 -14.49 6.56
CA ILE A 134 13.97 -14.15 7.05
C ILE A 134 13.06 -15.37 6.97
N THR A 135 13.04 -16.06 5.83
CA THR A 135 12.18 -17.24 5.63
C THR A 135 12.56 -18.38 6.59
N LYS A 136 13.86 -18.60 6.83
CA LYS A 136 14.34 -19.59 7.82
C LYS A 136 13.90 -19.23 9.24
N GLU A 137 13.99 -17.96 9.61
CA GLU A 137 13.61 -17.50 10.95
C GLU A 137 12.10 -17.62 11.18
N ILE A 138 11.29 -17.32 10.16
CA ILE A 138 9.84 -17.55 10.19
C ILE A 138 9.51 -19.04 10.31
N ALA A 139 10.19 -19.91 9.57
CA ALA A 139 10.01 -21.35 9.70
C ALA A 139 10.37 -21.87 11.11
N ARG A 140 11.42 -21.30 11.72
CA ARG A 140 11.79 -21.59 13.12
C ARG A 140 10.69 -21.17 14.09
N LEU A 141 10.09 -19.99 13.90
CA LEU A 141 8.98 -19.50 14.71
C LEU A 141 7.75 -20.40 14.61
N LEU A 142 7.38 -20.82 13.40
CA LEU A 142 6.27 -21.73 13.17
C LEU A 142 6.53 -23.11 13.81
N ALA A 143 7.75 -23.64 13.74
CA ALA A 143 8.09 -24.89 14.42
C ALA A 143 7.99 -24.77 15.96
N LEU A 144 8.32 -23.60 16.52
CA LEU A 144 8.18 -23.34 17.95
C LEU A 144 6.72 -23.15 18.38
N GLU A 145 5.86 -22.61 17.51
CA GLU A 145 4.41 -22.53 17.72
C GLU A 145 3.81 -23.93 17.97
N GLU A 146 4.25 -24.93 17.21
CA GLU A 146 3.79 -26.32 17.35
C GLU A 146 4.40 -27.02 18.58
N ALA A 147 5.65 -26.72 18.91
CA ALA A 147 6.43 -27.48 19.89
C ALA A 147 6.43 -26.90 21.31
N THR A 148 6.14 -25.60 21.48
CA THR A 148 6.36 -24.90 22.75
C THR A 148 5.19 -24.01 23.16
N LEU A 149 4.83 -24.08 24.44
CA LEU A 149 3.79 -23.24 25.07
C LEU A 149 4.37 -22.08 25.87
N SER A 150 5.70 -21.97 25.96
CA SER A 150 6.40 -20.86 26.60
C SER A 150 6.71 -19.76 25.60
N THR A 151 6.52 -18.51 26.01
CA THR A 151 6.88 -17.33 25.22
C THR A 151 8.18 -16.73 25.75
N ASP A 152 9.15 -16.53 24.85
CA ASP A 152 10.34 -15.73 25.11
C ASP A 152 10.09 -14.32 24.55
N LEU A 153 10.21 -13.30 25.40
CA LEU A 153 9.99 -11.90 25.01
C LEU A 153 10.98 -11.41 23.94
N GLN A 154 12.16 -12.03 23.85
CA GLN A 154 13.19 -11.69 22.86
C GLN A 154 13.04 -12.47 21.54
N GLN A 155 12.09 -13.40 21.49
CA GLN A 155 11.78 -14.17 20.30
C GLN A 155 11.31 -13.22 19.18
N GLY A 156 11.94 -13.34 18.01
CA GLY A 156 11.71 -12.45 16.88
C GLY A 156 12.76 -11.34 16.70
N TYR A 157 13.76 -11.20 17.60
CA TYR A 157 14.83 -10.20 17.44
C TYR A 157 15.60 -10.32 16.12
N ALA A 158 16.06 -11.54 15.78
CA ALA A 158 16.78 -11.82 14.55
C ALA A 158 15.92 -11.50 13.32
N LEU A 159 14.65 -11.91 13.36
CA LEU A 159 13.67 -11.64 12.31
C LEU A 159 13.48 -10.13 12.10
N LYS A 160 13.20 -9.38 13.16
CA LYS A 160 13.02 -7.92 13.11
C LYS A 160 14.25 -7.24 12.52
N SER A 161 15.44 -7.66 12.95
CA SER A 161 16.71 -7.10 12.50
C SER A 161 16.97 -7.35 11.02
N LEU A 162 16.71 -8.56 10.53
CA LEU A 162 16.83 -8.93 9.12
C LEU A 162 15.81 -8.20 8.25
N THR A 163 14.56 -8.08 8.72
CA THR A 163 13.50 -7.32 8.04
C THR A 163 13.84 -5.85 7.96
N GLY A 164 14.32 -5.24 9.05
CA GLY A 164 14.79 -3.84 9.03
C GLY A 164 16.00 -3.62 8.13
N LEU A 165 16.90 -4.60 8.06
CA LEU A 165 17.99 -4.56 7.09
C LEU A 165 17.45 -4.57 5.65
N LEU A 166 16.55 -5.51 5.33
CA LEU A 166 15.92 -5.61 4.01
C LEU A 166 15.20 -4.32 3.62
N SER A 167 14.41 -3.75 4.53
CA SER A 167 13.72 -2.47 4.36
C SER A 167 14.70 -1.36 3.97
N SER A 168 15.83 -1.24 4.70
CA SER A 168 16.85 -0.24 4.38
C SER A 168 17.45 -0.39 2.97
N PHE A 169 17.49 -1.60 2.40
CA PHE A 169 17.95 -1.79 1.01
C PHE A 169 16.89 -1.34 0.01
N VAL A 170 15.61 -1.60 0.30
CA VAL A 170 14.47 -1.25 -0.57
C VAL A 170 14.19 0.25 -0.58
N GLU A 171 14.59 1.01 0.44
CA GLU A 171 14.58 2.49 0.42
C GLU A 171 15.37 3.10 -0.75
N VAL A 172 16.34 2.38 -1.31
CA VAL A 172 17.14 2.86 -2.44
C VAL A 172 16.41 2.56 -3.76
N GLU A 173 15.93 3.61 -4.43
CA GLU A 173 15.08 3.49 -5.64
C GLU A 173 15.64 2.57 -6.74
N SER A 174 16.96 2.64 -6.99
CA SER A 174 17.63 1.77 -7.97
C SER A 174 17.57 0.28 -7.61
N ILE A 175 17.64 -0.05 -6.31
CA ILE A 175 17.53 -1.42 -5.79
C ILE A 175 16.08 -1.84 -5.81
N LYS A 176 15.17 -0.98 -5.31
CA LYS A 176 13.71 -1.19 -5.34
C LYS A 176 13.28 -1.61 -6.73
N ARG A 177 13.54 -0.79 -7.74
CA ARG A 177 13.15 -1.06 -9.13
C ARG A 177 13.66 -2.39 -9.69
N HIS A 178 14.88 -2.81 -9.34
CA HIS A 178 15.47 -4.04 -9.87
C HIS A 178 15.01 -5.31 -9.14
N PHE A 179 14.72 -5.22 -7.84
CA PHE A 179 14.41 -6.37 -7.00
C PHE A 179 12.94 -6.47 -6.58
N LYS A 180 12.11 -5.45 -6.85
CA LYS A 180 10.67 -5.36 -6.52
C LYS A 180 9.94 -6.68 -6.76
N SER A 181 9.88 -7.14 -8.02
CA SER A 181 9.14 -8.35 -8.41
C SER A 181 9.64 -9.63 -7.74
N ARG A 182 10.93 -9.69 -7.38
CA ARG A 182 11.53 -10.87 -6.73
C ARG A 182 11.30 -10.89 -5.22
N LEU A 183 11.11 -9.72 -4.60
CA LEU A 183 10.93 -9.58 -3.16
C LEU A 183 9.47 -9.67 -2.74
N VAL A 184 8.53 -9.23 -3.58
CA VAL A 184 7.08 -9.22 -3.27
C VAL A 184 6.61 -10.57 -2.74
N GLY A 185 6.97 -11.69 -3.40
CA GLY A 185 6.58 -13.03 -2.94
C GLY A 185 7.16 -13.41 -1.57
N THR A 186 8.43 -13.09 -1.32
CA THR A 186 9.08 -13.35 -0.03
C THR A 186 8.47 -12.51 1.09
N VAL A 187 8.20 -11.22 0.82
CA VAL A 187 7.60 -10.30 1.80
C VAL A 187 6.15 -10.68 2.09
N LEU A 188 5.35 -10.98 1.06
CA LEU A 188 3.96 -11.45 1.22
C LEU A 188 3.90 -12.75 2.03
N ASN A 189 4.70 -13.75 1.67
CA ASN A 189 4.73 -15.02 2.40
C ASN A 189 5.16 -14.81 3.86
N GLY A 190 6.17 -13.96 4.07
CA GLY A 190 6.62 -13.61 5.42
C GLY A 190 5.51 -12.99 6.26
N TYR A 191 4.82 -11.98 5.72
CA TYR A 191 3.71 -11.30 6.37
C TYR A 191 2.59 -12.29 6.76
N LEU A 192 2.16 -13.12 5.81
CA LEU A 192 1.10 -14.09 6.01
C LEU A 192 1.45 -15.12 7.08
N CYS A 193 2.68 -15.67 7.05
CA CYS A 193 3.14 -16.62 8.05
C CYS A 193 3.16 -16.03 9.46
N LEU A 194 3.61 -14.78 9.62
CA LEU A 194 3.59 -14.12 10.94
C LEU A 194 2.17 -13.88 11.45
N ARG A 195 1.22 -13.62 10.55
CA ARG A 195 -0.19 -13.42 10.93
C ARG A 195 -0.88 -14.68 11.44
N LYS A 196 -0.30 -15.85 11.19
CA LYS A 196 -0.79 -17.13 11.73
C LYS A 196 -0.36 -17.38 13.17
N LEU A 197 0.71 -16.73 13.65
CA LEU A 197 1.25 -16.96 14.98
C LEU A 197 0.27 -16.47 16.05
N VAL A 198 -0.02 -17.31 17.04
CA VAL A 198 -0.90 -16.99 18.17
C VAL A 198 -0.13 -17.10 19.47
N VAL A 199 0.53 -18.23 19.72
CA VAL A 199 1.24 -18.54 20.96
C VAL A 199 2.57 -17.79 21.03
N GLN A 200 3.38 -17.86 19.97
CA GLN A 200 4.70 -17.23 19.91
C GLN A 200 4.65 -15.75 19.54
N ARG A 201 3.48 -15.11 19.59
CA ARG A 201 3.31 -13.71 19.20
C ARG A 201 3.97 -12.79 20.24
N THR A 202 4.98 -12.04 19.81
CA THR A 202 5.70 -11.05 20.63
C THR A 202 5.62 -9.66 19.99
N LYS A 203 5.92 -8.62 20.76
CA LYS A 203 6.01 -7.23 20.25
C LYS A 203 6.97 -7.11 19.06
N LEU A 204 8.10 -7.83 19.09
CA LEU A 204 9.07 -7.80 17.99
C LEU A 204 8.53 -8.43 16.71
N ILE A 205 7.69 -9.46 16.84
CA ILE A 205 7.02 -10.11 15.71
C ILE A 205 5.93 -9.20 15.14
N ASP A 206 5.15 -8.53 15.99
CA ASP A 206 4.16 -7.54 15.57
C ASP A 206 4.82 -6.40 14.79
N GLU A 207 5.87 -5.79 15.34
CA GLU A 207 6.63 -4.75 14.64
C GLU A 207 7.22 -5.25 13.31
N THR A 208 7.66 -6.52 13.25
CA THR A 208 8.16 -7.11 11.99
C THR A 208 7.03 -7.28 10.98
N GLN A 209 5.85 -7.72 11.42
CA GLN A 209 4.67 -7.85 10.57
C GLN A 209 4.28 -6.50 9.97
N ASP A 210 4.26 -5.44 10.78
CA ASP A 210 3.95 -4.08 10.32
C ASP A 210 4.98 -3.59 9.29
N MET A 211 6.27 -3.81 9.55
CA MET A 211 7.33 -3.47 8.58
C MET A 211 7.22 -4.24 7.26
N LEU A 212 6.82 -5.52 7.31
CA LEU A 212 6.58 -6.30 6.09
C LEU A 212 5.37 -5.79 5.33
N LEU A 213 4.32 -5.36 6.03
CA LEU A 213 3.12 -4.79 5.43
C LEU A 213 3.42 -3.45 4.75
N GLU A 214 4.10 -2.54 5.44
CA GLU A 214 4.53 -1.24 4.89
C GLU A 214 5.39 -1.45 3.63
N MET A 215 6.39 -2.34 3.70
CA MET A 215 7.19 -2.68 2.51
C MET A 215 6.36 -3.28 1.38
N LEU A 216 5.33 -4.05 1.70
CA LEU A 216 4.45 -4.64 0.70
C LEU A 216 3.66 -3.54 -0.01
N GLU A 217 3.01 -2.66 0.75
CA GLU A 217 2.24 -1.52 0.25
C GLU A 217 3.12 -0.60 -0.61
N ASP A 218 4.33 -0.28 -0.16
CA ASP A 218 5.32 0.49 -0.91
C ASP A 218 5.77 -0.15 -2.23
N MET A 219 5.72 -1.48 -2.30
CA MET A 219 6.09 -2.26 -3.49
C MET A 219 4.88 -2.63 -4.36
N THR A 220 3.65 -2.34 -3.95
CA THR A 220 2.45 -2.74 -4.70
C THR A 220 1.58 -1.56 -5.08
N THR A 221 1.84 -0.38 -4.50
CA THR A 221 1.22 0.90 -4.89
C THR A 221 2.05 1.58 -5.98
N GLY A 222 1.39 2.21 -6.95
CA GLY A 222 2.05 3.00 -8.00
C GLY A 222 1.36 2.94 -9.37
N THR A 223 1.35 1.76 -10.00
CA THR A 223 0.81 1.60 -11.37
C THR A 223 -0.16 0.42 -11.47
N GLU A 224 -1.12 0.50 -12.39
CA GLU A 224 -2.10 -0.57 -12.65
C GLU A 224 -1.45 -1.93 -12.95
N SER A 225 -0.32 -1.93 -13.67
CA SER A 225 0.47 -3.12 -13.98
C SER A 225 1.04 -3.78 -12.71
N GLU A 226 1.50 -2.97 -11.75
CA GLU A 226 2.05 -3.45 -10.48
C GLU A 226 0.96 -4.01 -9.58
N THR A 227 -0.19 -3.34 -9.53
CA THR A 227 -1.39 -3.84 -8.85
C THR A 227 -1.81 -5.20 -9.41
N LYS A 228 -1.87 -5.35 -10.75
CA LYS A 228 -2.21 -6.62 -11.41
C LYS A 228 -1.18 -7.72 -11.15
N ALA A 229 0.11 -7.38 -11.18
CA ALA A 229 1.17 -8.33 -10.86
C ALA A 229 1.09 -8.80 -9.39
N PHE A 230 0.80 -7.89 -8.46
CA PHE A 230 0.60 -8.22 -7.06
C PHE A 230 -0.62 -9.13 -6.86
N MET A 231 -1.75 -8.81 -7.48
CA MET A 231 -2.96 -9.66 -7.45
C MET A 231 -2.65 -11.08 -7.91
N ALA A 232 -1.90 -11.23 -9.01
CA ALA A 232 -1.49 -12.53 -9.52
C ALA A 232 -0.64 -13.31 -8.50
N VAL A 233 0.29 -12.63 -7.82
CA VAL A 233 1.12 -13.25 -6.76
C VAL A 233 0.27 -13.68 -5.56
N CYS A 234 -0.70 -12.87 -5.13
CA CYS A 234 -1.63 -13.23 -4.06
C CYS A 234 -2.48 -14.45 -4.40
N ILE A 235 -3.04 -14.51 -5.61
CA ILE A 235 -3.86 -15.65 -6.07
C ILE A 235 -3.01 -16.92 -6.16
N GLU A 236 -1.81 -16.82 -6.73
CA GLU A 236 -0.87 -17.93 -6.81
C GLU A 236 -0.46 -18.42 -5.41
N THR A 237 -0.28 -17.50 -4.47
CA THR A 237 0.01 -17.82 -3.07
C THR A 237 -1.16 -18.53 -2.40
N ALA A 238 -2.40 -18.07 -2.62
CA ALA A 238 -3.60 -18.70 -2.09
C ALA A 238 -3.79 -20.14 -2.60
N LYS A 239 -3.46 -20.42 -3.87
CA LYS A 239 -3.53 -21.77 -4.46
C LYS A 239 -2.61 -22.79 -3.81
N ARG A 240 -1.53 -22.35 -3.15
CA ARG A 240 -0.52 -23.23 -2.54
C ARG A 240 -0.93 -23.73 -1.16
N TYR A 241 -1.93 -23.12 -0.53
CA TYR A 241 -2.42 -23.55 0.78
C TYR A 241 -3.54 -24.59 0.65
N SER A 242 -3.59 -25.55 1.57
CA SER A 242 -4.65 -26.55 1.61
C SER A 242 -5.98 -25.94 2.03
N LEU A 243 -7.10 -26.59 1.69
CA LEU A 243 -8.45 -26.17 2.08
C LEU A 243 -8.68 -26.20 3.60
N ASP A 244 -7.79 -26.85 4.35
CA ASP A 244 -7.84 -26.91 5.82
C ASP A 244 -7.36 -25.60 6.48
N ASP A 245 -6.54 -24.81 5.79
CA ASP A 245 -6.05 -23.51 6.24
C ASP A 245 -6.92 -22.38 5.67
N TYR A 246 -8.07 -22.14 6.31
CA TYR A 246 -8.99 -21.08 5.90
C TYR A 246 -8.53 -19.67 6.30
N ARG A 247 -7.62 -19.53 7.29
CA ARG A 247 -7.18 -18.23 7.81
C ARG A 247 -6.29 -17.48 6.83
N THR A 248 -5.40 -18.21 6.15
CA THR A 248 -4.42 -17.59 5.24
C THR A 248 -5.05 -17.02 3.98
N PRO A 249 -5.98 -17.72 3.31
CA PRO A 249 -6.77 -17.14 2.23
C PRO A 249 -7.52 -15.89 2.68
N VAL A 250 -8.15 -15.88 3.87
CA VAL A 250 -8.84 -14.69 4.40
C VAL A 250 -7.91 -13.48 4.47
N PHE A 251 -6.69 -13.63 4.97
CA PHE A 251 -5.74 -12.50 5.03
C PHE A 251 -5.25 -12.05 3.66
N ILE A 252 -5.05 -12.98 2.72
CA ILE A 252 -4.74 -12.64 1.33
C ILE A 252 -5.89 -11.83 0.72
N PHE A 253 -7.14 -12.22 0.97
CA PHE A 253 -8.31 -11.53 0.48
C PHE A 253 -8.49 -10.15 1.11
N GLU A 254 -8.33 -10.01 2.43
CA GLU A 254 -8.35 -8.70 3.09
C GLU A 254 -7.36 -7.72 2.44
N ARG A 255 -6.15 -8.19 2.08
CA ARG A 255 -5.16 -7.36 1.38
C ARG A 255 -5.53 -7.05 -0.06
N LEU A 256 -6.09 -8.00 -0.79
CA LEU A 256 -6.59 -7.74 -2.14
C LEU A 256 -7.74 -6.71 -2.12
N CYS A 257 -8.66 -6.82 -1.16
CA CYS A 257 -9.75 -5.86 -0.98
C CYS A 257 -9.22 -4.47 -0.69
N SER A 258 -8.30 -4.28 0.26
CA SER A 258 -7.75 -2.95 0.58
C SER A 258 -6.98 -2.28 -0.57
N ILE A 259 -6.51 -3.04 -1.57
CA ILE A 259 -5.84 -2.49 -2.76
C ILE A 259 -6.82 -2.17 -3.89
N ILE A 260 -7.85 -3.01 -4.06
CA ILE A 260 -8.86 -2.86 -5.12
C ILE A 260 -9.88 -1.80 -4.75
N TYR A 261 -10.26 -1.80 -3.49
CA TYR A 261 -11.19 -0.88 -2.88
C TYR A 261 -10.53 -0.37 -1.60
N PRO A 262 -9.64 0.63 -1.69
CA PRO A 262 -9.14 1.29 -0.49
C PRO A 262 -10.37 1.76 0.29
N GLU A 263 -10.45 1.40 1.58
CA GLU A 263 -11.48 1.95 2.44
C GLU A 263 -11.34 3.47 2.35
N GLU A 264 -12.32 4.13 1.71
CA GLU A 264 -12.42 5.56 1.80
C GLU A 264 -12.59 5.82 3.29
N ASN A 265 -11.54 6.36 3.92
CA ASN A 265 -11.66 6.88 5.27
C ASN A 265 -12.81 7.88 5.18
N GLU A 266 -13.97 7.52 5.71
CA GLU A 266 -15.08 8.44 5.87
C GLU A 266 -14.47 9.67 6.52
N VAL A 267 -14.39 10.78 5.77
CA VAL A 267 -13.94 12.05 6.32
C VAL A 267 -15.07 12.46 7.25
N THR A 268 -14.99 11.98 8.49
CA THR A 268 -16.01 12.17 9.53
C THR A 268 -16.18 13.65 9.88
N GLU A 269 -15.22 14.47 9.47
CA GLU A 269 -15.23 15.91 9.66
C GLU A 269 -14.45 16.59 8.52
N PHE A 270 -15.11 17.50 7.81
CA PHE A 270 -14.45 18.43 6.90
C PHE A 270 -14.72 19.87 7.35
N PHE A 271 -13.83 20.78 6.99
CA PHE A 271 -13.92 22.17 7.42
C PHE A 271 -14.40 23.07 6.26
N VAL A 272 -15.47 23.82 6.49
CA VAL A 272 -16.08 24.77 5.55
C VAL A 272 -15.54 26.17 5.83
N THR A 273 -14.88 26.77 4.84
CA THR A 273 -14.42 28.16 4.93
C THR A 273 -15.40 29.10 4.24
N LEU A 274 -15.94 30.07 4.97
CA LEU A 274 -16.86 31.08 4.43
C LEU A 274 -16.17 32.43 4.32
N GLU A 275 -15.91 32.89 3.11
CA GLU A 275 -15.28 34.19 2.84
C GLU A 275 -16.34 35.18 2.35
N LYS A 276 -16.30 36.42 2.84
CA LYS A 276 -17.15 37.49 2.31
C LYS A 276 -16.55 38.02 1.02
N ASP A 277 -17.40 38.35 0.05
CA ASP A 277 -16.94 39.11 -1.10
C ASP A 277 -16.50 40.51 -0.62
N PRO A 278 -15.27 40.96 -0.92
CA PRO A 278 -14.77 42.29 -0.53
C PRO A 278 -15.67 43.45 -0.97
N GLN A 279 -16.45 43.29 -2.04
CA GLN A 279 -17.39 44.31 -2.53
C GLN A 279 -18.70 44.35 -1.74
N GLN A 280 -19.01 43.29 -0.98
CA GLN A 280 -20.26 43.16 -0.23
C GLN A 280 -20.04 43.15 1.30
N GLU A 281 -18.79 43.29 1.78
CA GLU A 281 -18.47 43.33 3.21
C GLU A 281 -19.24 44.40 3.98
N ASP A 282 -19.46 45.58 3.37
CA ASP A 282 -20.19 46.70 3.99
C ASP A 282 -21.68 46.39 4.21
N PHE A 283 -22.27 45.50 3.42
CA PHE A 283 -23.66 45.06 3.52
C PHE A 283 -23.83 43.85 4.45
N LEU A 284 -22.77 43.10 4.69
CA LEU A 284 -22.72 41.93 5.57
C LEU A 284 -22.04 42.31 6.90
N GLN A 285 -22.69 43.12 7.72
CA GLN A 285 -22.07 43.74 8.91
C GLN A 285 -21.79 42.80 10.08
N GLY A 286 -22.45 41.63 10.15
CA GLY A 286 -22.24 40.70 11.25
C GLY A 286 -20.90 39.93 11.17
N ARG A 287 -20.55 39.25 12.25
CA ARG A 287 -19.27 38.55 12.37
C ARG A 287 -19.52 37.07 12.09
N MET A 288 -18.65 36.42 11.32
CA MET A 288 -18.63 34.96 11.12
C MET A 288 -17.57 34.33 12.05
N PRO A 289 -17.80 34.30 13.38
CA PRO A 289 -16.84 33.70 14.30
C PRO A 289 -16.82 32.19 14.12
N GLY A 290 -15.64 31.58 14.16
CA GLY A 290 -15.49 30.12 14.03
C GLY A 290 -15.09 29.63 12.65
N ASN A 291 -14.88 30.53 11.68
CA ASN A 291 -14.32 30.17 10.37
C ASN A 291 -12.84 29.72 10.51
N PRO A 292 -12.43 28.53 10.02
CA PRO A 292 -13.22 27.54 9.28
C PRO A 292 -14.10 26.64 10.16
N TYR A 293 -15.37 26.47 9.75
CA TYR A 293 -16.42 25.77 10.48
C TYR A 293 -16.34 24.25 10.27
N SER A 294 -16.66 23.46 11.29
CA SER A 294 -16.76 22.00 11.14
C SER A 294 -18.05 21.60 10.44
N SER A 295 -18.02 20.57 9.57
CA SER A 295 -19.21 19.96 8.97
C SER A 295 -20.18 19.38 10.01
N ASN A 296 -19.69 19.08 11.22
CA ASN A 296 -20.49 18.57 12.33
C ASN A 296 -21.12 19.70 13.17
N GLU A 297 -20.83 20.97 12.85
CA GLU A 297 -21.41 22.11 13.56
C GLU A 297 -22.89 22.32 13.18
N PRO A 298 -23.77 22.61 14.15
CA PRO A 298 -25.18 22.87 13.86
C PRO A 298 -25.37 24.00 12.84
N GLY A 299 -26.02 23.70 11.72
CA GLY A 299 -26.32 24.67 10.66
C GLY A 299 -25.32 24.72 9.49
N ILE A 300 -24.28 23.88 9.45
CA ILE A 300 -23.35 23.80 8.31
C ILE A 300 -23.73 22.70 7.30
N GLY A 301 -24.66 21.81 7.64
CA GLY A 301 -25.19 20.79 6.73
C GLY A 301 -26.49 20.13 7.26
N PRO A 302 -27.10 19.23 6.48
CA PRO A 302 -26.59 18.63 5.23
C PRO A 302 -26.91 19.41 3.94
N LEU A 303 -27.72 20.46 3.98
CA LEU A 303 -28.16 21.18 2.78
C LEU A 303 -27.51 22.57 2.68
N MET A 304 -27.36 23.08 1.45
CA MET A 304 -26.85 24.43 1.22
C MET A 304 -27.70 25.53 1.88
N ARG A 305 -28.99 25.26 2.11
CA ARG A 305 -29.87 26.15 2.86
C ARG A 305 -29.40 26.32 4.32
N ASP A 306 -28.76 25.32 4.91
CA ASP A 306 -28.30 25.38 6.29
C ASP A 306 -27.16 26.40 6.39
N ILE A 307 -26.20 26.32 5.45
CA ILE A 307 -25.12 27.30 5.31
C ILE A 307 -25.69 28.71 5.06
N LYS A 308 -26.68 28.87 4.17
CA LYS A 308 -27.38 30.16 3.95
C LYS A 308 -27.96 30.68 5.27
N ASN A 309 -28.69 29.85 5.99
CA ASN A 309 -29.34 30.22 7.25
C ASN A 309 -28.31 30.58 8.33
N LYS A 310 -27.18 29.87 8.38
CA LYS A 310 -26.06 30.17 9.27
C LYS A 310 -25.43 31.53 8.96
N ILE A 311 -25.18 31.83 7.68
CA ILE A 311 -24.69 33.15 7.23
C ILE A 311 -25.70 34.24 7.59
N CYS A 312 -27.00 34.00 7.34
CA CYS A 312 -28.05 34.97 7.65
C CYS A 312 -28.18 35.24 9.16
N GLN A 313 -28.01 34.22 10.01
CA GLN A 313 -28.01 34.38 11.46
C GLN A 313 -26.75 35.12 11.96
N ASP A 314 -25.57 34.74 11.50
CA ASP A 314 -24.30 35.33 11.93
C ASP A 314 -24.10 36.75 11.37
N CYS A 315 -24.77 37.09 10.26
CA CYS A 315 -24.76 38.42 9.64
C CYS A 315 -25.95 39.31 10.01
N ASP A 316 -26.80 38.91 10.97
CA ASP A 316 -28.02 39.63 11.40
C ASP A 316 -29.05 39.91 10.27
N LEU A 317 -29.07 39.06 9.23
CA LEU A 317 -29.98 39.13 8.08
C LEU A 317 -31.28 38.33 8.33
N VAL A 318 -31.91 38.57 9.47
CA VAL A 318 -33.07 37.78 9.96
C VAL A 318 -34.25 37.77 8.98
N ALA A 319 -34.45 38.86 8.22
CA ALA A 319 -35.52 38.97 7.23
C ALA A 319 -35.40 37.98 6.06
N LEU A 320 -34.21 37.40 5.82
CA LEU A 320 -33.96 36.44 4.74
C LEU A 320 -34.09 34.98 5.19
N LEU A 321 -34.36 34.73 6.49
CA LEU A 321 -34.55 33.39 7.05
C LEU A 321 -35.95 32.82 6.77
N GLU A 322 -36.95 33.68 6.60
CA GLU A 322 -38.35 33.28 6.42
C GLU A 322 -38.74 33.11 4.94
N ASP A 323 -37.87 33.55 4.02
CA ASP A 323 -38.12 33.50 2.59
C ASP A 323 -37.11 32.59 1.88
N ASP A 324 -37.39 31.29 1.94
CA ASP A 324 -36.62 30.27 1.22
C ASP A 324 -36.81 30.37 -0.31
N SER A 325 -37.91 30.98 -0.77
CA SER A 325 -38.31 31.04 -2.19
C SER A 325 -38.02 32.41 -2.83
N GLY A 326 -37.96 33.50 -2.06
CA GLY A 326 -37.80 34.86 -2.57
C GLY A 326 -36.38 35.25 -3.00
N MET A 327 -35.41 34.35 -2.85
CA MET A 327 -34.09 34.46 -3.49
C MET A 327 -34.02 33.77 -4.87
N GLU A 328 -35.16 33.43 -5.48
CA GLU A 328 -35.20 32.98 -6.88
C GLU A 328 -34.97 34.14 -7.90
N GLY A 329 -34.96 35.40 -7.45
CA GLY A 329 -34.87 36.58 -8.33
C GLY A 329 -33.47 37.04 -8.71
N GLU A 330 -32.49 36.89 -7.82
CA GLU A 330 -31.06 37.06 -8.13
C GLU A 330 -30.25 36.02 -7.34
N PRO A 331 -29.50 35.14 -8.02
CA PRO A 331 -28.76 34.08 -7.35
C PRO A 331 -27.66 34.70 -6.48
N MET A 332 -27.71 34.42 -5.18
CA MET A 332 -26.55 34.63 -4.31
C MET A 332 -25.41 33.78 -4.86
N ARG A 333 -24.40 34.41 -5.44
CA ARG A 333 -23.27 33.72 -6.06
C ARG A 333 -22.29 33.29 -4.97
N ILE A 334 -22.58 32.15 -4.35
CA ILE A 334 -21.69 31.54 -3.36
C ILE A 334 -20.59 30.81 -4.11
N ILE A 335 -19.34 31.24 -3.94
CA ILE A 335 -18.16 30.60 -4.52
C ILE A 335 -17.55 29.70 -3.44
N TYR A 336 -17.66 28.38 -3.62
CA TYR A 336 -17.00 27.41 -2.75
C TYR A 336 -15.58 27.16 -3.25
N ARG A 337 -14.61 27.12 -2.34
CA ARG A 337 -13.28 26.56 -2.62
C ARG A 337 -13.04 25.40 -1.68
N MET A 338 -13.39 24.19 -2.13
CA MET A 338 -13.07 22.95 -1.41
C MET A 338 -11.56 22.75 -1.47
N ARG A 339 -10.85 22.98 -0.35
CA ARG A 339 -9.44 22.61 -0.23
C ARG A 339 -9.31 21.18 0.26
N GLY A 340 -9.26 20.23 -0.67
CA GLY A 340 -8.68 18.92 -0.41
C GLY A 340 -7.15 19.00 -0.27
N LEU A 341 -6.54 17.94 0.30
CA LEU A 341 -5.08 17.80 0.44
C LEU A 341 -4.30 17.90 -0.89
N LEU A 342 -4.99 17.81 -2.03
CA LEU A 342 -4.48 18.14 -3.37
C LEU A 342 -5.20 19.40 -3.84
N GLY A 343 -4.46 20.50 -3.85
CA GLY A 343 -4.98 21.83 -4.14
C GLY A 343 -5.70 21.96 -5.48
N ASP A 344 -6.72 22.82 -5.43
CA ASP A 344 -7.43 23.46 -6.54
C ASP A 344 -8.27 22.55 -7.45
N ALA A 345 -9.40 22.08 -6.91
CA ALA A 345 -10.60 21.79 -7.68
C ALA A 345 -11.70 22.81 -7.29
N THR A 346 -12.08 23.67 -8.23
CA THR A 346 -13.28 24.52 -8.13
C THR A 346 -14.38 23.85 -8.93
N GLU A 347 -15.32 23.17 -8.26
CA GLU A 347 -16.53 22.64 -8.90
C GLU A 347 -17.72 23.58 -8.66
N GLU A 348 -18.60 23.69 -9.65
CA GLU A 348 -19.80 24.52 -9.59
C GLU A 348 -21.00 23.71 -9.07
N PHE A 349 -21.65 24.26 -8.03
CA PHE A 349 -22.95 23.90 -7.44
C PHE A 349 -23.17 22.45 -6.97
N ILE A 350 -23.05 22.23 -5.65
CA ILE A 350 -23.55 21.05 -4.94
C ILE A 350 -24.87 21.45 -4.25
N GLU A 351 -26.00 20.82 -4.62
CA GLU A 351 -27.33 21.10 -4.04
C GLU A 351 -27.60 20.33 -2.74
N SER A 352 -26.97 19.16 -2.55
CA SER A 352 -27.08 18.33 -1.34
C SER A 352 -25.78 17.57 -1.06
N LEU A 353 -25.39 17.47 0.22
CA LEU A 353 -24.36 16.54 0.67
C LEU A 353 -25.05 15.20 0.99
N ASP A 354 -24.85 14.18 0.16
CA ASP A 354 -25.39 12.85 0.44
C ASP A 354 -24.82 12.34 1.77
N SER A 355 -25.70 12.13 2.76
CA SER A 355 -25.39 11.48 4.03
C SER A 355 -25.54 9.96 3.91
N THR A 356 -25.10 9.38 2.80
CA THR A 356 -25.03 7.92 2.67
C THR A 356 -23.86 7.44 3.51
N THR A 357 -24.13 7.28 4.81
CA THR A 357 -23.25 6.62 5.76
C THR A 357 -23.08 5.19 5.26
N GLY A 358 -21.99 4.95 4.55
CA GLY A 358 -21.71 3.70 3.88
C GLY A 358 -21.21 2.68 4.89
N SER A 359 -22.09 2.23 5.80
CA SER A 359 -21.81 1.02 6.55
C SER A 359 -21.69 -0.13 5.56
N ILE A 360 -20.45 -0.57 5.30
CA ILE A 360 -20.16 -1.63 4.33
C ILE A 360 -21.01 -2.85 4.68
N THR A 361 -22.05 -3.13 3.91
CA THR A 361 -22.90 -4.29 4.17
C THR A 361 -22.12 -5.56 3.83
N ARG A 362 -22.40 -6.66 4.54
CA ARG A 362 -21.83 -8.00 4.24
C ARG A 362 -21.94 -8.38 2.75
N LEU A 363 -22.88 -7.80 2.01
CA LEU A 363 -23.07 -8.01 0.58
C LEU A 363 -22.00 -7.31 -0.28
N GLN A 364 -21.57 -6.10 0.06
CA GLN A 364 -20.49 -5.40 -0.63
C GLN A 364 -19.15 -6.11 -0.42
N LEU A 365 -18.89 -6.59 0.80
CA LEU A 365 -17.73 -7.43 1.11
C LEU A 365 -17.77 -8.76 0.34
N TYR A 366 -18.97 -9.34 0.16
CA TYR A 366 -19.18 -10.54 -0.62
C TYR A 366 -19.01 -10.28 -2.13
N LEU A 367 -19.45 -9.15 -2.66
CA LEU A 367 -19.25 -8.76 -4.06
C LEU A 367 -17.78 -8.43 -4.36
N ALA A 368 -17.07 -7.81 -3.42
CA ALA A 368 -15.62 -7.63 -3.51
C ALA A 368 -14.89 -9.00 -3.44
N TYR A 369 -15.24 -9.86 -2.48
CA TYR A 369 -14.78 -11.26 -2.39
C TYR A 369 -15.02 -11.98 -3.73
N VAL A 370 -16.16 -11.74 -4.36
CA VAL A 370 -16.51 -12.32 -5.65
C VAL A 370 -15.64 -11.71 -6.77
N ALA A 371 -15.51 -10.39 -6.88
CA ALA A 371 -14.65 -9.75 -7.87
C ALA A 371 -13.18 -10.22 -7.80
N VAL A 372 -12.62 -10.33 -6.60
CA VAL A 372 -11.23 -10.73 -6.37
C VAL A 372 -10.98 -12.21 -6.71
N VAL A 373 -11.84 -13.10 -6.23
CA VAL A 373 -11.67 -14.56 -6.43
C VAL A 373 -11.97 -14.97 -7.87
N PHE A 374 -12.90 -14.27 -8.52
CA PHE A 374 -13.55 -14.80 -9.72
C PHE A 374 -13.16 -14.15 -11.04
N ILE A 375 -12.58 -12.95 -11.06
CA ILE A 375 -12.09 -12.35 -12.31
C ILE A 375 -10.84 -13.07 -12.84
N TYR A 376 -10.03 -13.69 -11.98
CA TYR A 376 -8.66 -14.10 -12.34
C TYR A 376 -8.40 -15.62 -12.34
N CYS A 377 -9.42 -16.45 -12.11
CA CYS A 377 -9.30 -17.91 -12.18
C CYS A 377 -10.35 -18.51 -13.13
N VAL A 378 -9.92 -18.99 -14.31
CA VAL A 378 -10.81 -19.59 -15.33
C VAL A 378 -11.63 -20.77 -14.78
N ALA A 379 -11.05 -21.58 -13.88
CA ALA A 379 -11.76 -22.68 -13.24
C ALA A 379 -12.87 -22.21 -12.28
N SER A 380 -12.64 -21.10 -11.57
CA SER A 380 -13.64 -20.49 -10.68
C SER A 380 -14.71 -19.75 -11.47
N GLN A 381 -14.37 -19.13 -12.61
CA GLN A 381 -15.34 -18.54 -13.56
C GLN A 381 -16.32 -19.58 -14.10
N ALA A 382 -15.83 -20.78 -14.44
CA ALA A 382 -16.66 -21.88 -14.91
C ALA A 382 -17.66 -22.36 -13.83
N LEU A 383 -17.25 -22.34 -12.55
CA LEU A 383 -18.08 -22.72 -11.40
C LEU A 383 -19.18 -21.69 -11.07
N ILE A 384 -18.96 -20.40 -11.34
CA ILE A 384 -20.00 -19.36 -11.23
C ILE A 384 -21.01 -19.46 -12.35
N GLY A 385 -20.50 -19.78 -13.55
CA GLY A 385 -21.31 -19.95 -14.73
C GLY A 385 -22.48 -20.90 -14.50
N THR A 386 -22.38 -21.87 -13.59
CA THR A 386 -23.47 -22.81 -13.33
C THR A 386 -24.60 -22.22 -12.48
N ASP A 387 -24.31 -21.49 -11.39
CA ASP A 387 -25.33 -21.25 -10.34
C ASP A 387 -25.50 -19.79 -9.88
N SER A 388 -24.56 -18.89 -10.14
CA SER A 388 -24.54 -17.56 -9.49
C SER A 388 -24.91 -16.38 -10.39
N ILE A 389 -24.88 -16.55 -11.73
CA ILE A 389 -25.20 -15.48 -12.70
C ILE A 389 -26.62 -14.94 -12.50
N THR A 390 -27.59 -15.82 -12.27
CA THR A 390 -28.99 -15.42 -12.07
C THR A 390 -29.18 -14.55 -10.82
N ASN A 391 -28.39 -14.80 -9.77
CA ASN A 391 -28.45 -14.00 -8.55
C ASN A 391 -27.74 -12.66 -8.73
N LEU A 392 -26.58 -12.64 -9.40
CA LEU A 392 -25.88 -11.40 -9.76
C LEU A 392 -26.73 -10.50 -10.66
N HIS A 393 -27.41 -11.07 -11.67
CA HIS A 393 -28.31 -10.32 -12.55
C HIS A 393 -29.55 -9.78 -11.83
N LYS A 394 -29.99 -10.44 -10.75
CA LYS A 394 -31.05 -9.89 -9.88
C LYS A 394 -30.54 -8.70 -9.08
N LEU A 395 -29.31 -8.79 -8.55
CA LEU A 395 -28.67 -7.71 -7.80
C LEU A 395 -28.37 -6.49 -8.68
N GLU A 396 -27.95 -6.70 -9.93
CA GLU A 396 -27.78 -5.64 -10.97
C GLU A 396 -29.05 -4.77 -11.13
N GLN A 397 -30.24 -5.35 -10.92
CA GLN A 397 -31.51 -4.64 -11.07
C GLN A 397 -31.99 -3.94 -9.79
N VAL A 398 -31.24 -4.07 -8.69
CA VAL A 398 -31.58 -3.43 -7.42
C VAL A 398 -30.97 -2.02 -7.43
N SER A 399 -31.82 -1.01 -7.42
CA SER A 399 -31.43 0.35 -7.06
C SER A 399 -31.32 0.42 -5.55
N SER A 400 -30.10 0.48 -5.02
CA SER A 400 -29.82 0.64 -3.60
C SER A 400 -28.96 1.88 -3.39
N ASP A 401 -29.20 2.61 -2.29
CA ASP A 401 -28.38 3.77 -1.90
C ASP A 401 -26.90 3.39 -1.70
N GLU A 402 -26.61 2.11 -1.42
CA GLU A 402 -25.27 1.53 -1.27
C GLU A 402 -24.59 1.09 -2.60
N GLY A 403 -25.15 1.40 -3.78
CA GLY A 403 -24.52 1.11 -5.07
C GLY A 403 -24.34 -0.39 -5.42
N ILE A 404 -25.09 -1.29 -4.77
CA ILE A 404 -25.01 -2.76 -4.96
C ILE A 404 -25.31 -3.16 -6.41
N GLY A 405 -26.25 -2.49 -7.08
CA GLY A 405 -26.58 -2.71 -8.49
C GLY A 405 -25.39 -2.46 -9.41
N THR A 406 -24.69 -1.32 -9.21
CA THR A 406 -23.51 -0.94 -9.99
C THR A 406 -22.34 -1.92 -9.77
N LEU A 407 -22.14 -2.37 -8.53
CA LEU A 407 -21.12 -3.39 -8.22
C LEU A 407 -21.42 -4.73 -8.90
N ALA A 408 -22.68 -5.17 -8.89
CA ALA A 408 -23.10 -6.38 -9.58
C ALA A 408 -22.98 -6.24 -11.11
N GLU A 409 -23.27 -5.07 -11.67
CA GLU A 409 -23.08 -4.77 -13.09
C GLU A 409 -21.60 -4.85 -13.50
N ASN A 410 -20.72 -4.15 -12.77
CA ASN A 410 -19.27 -4.15 -13.03
C ASN A 410 -18.67 -5.55 -12.94
N LEU A 411 -19.12 -6.35 -11.97
CA LEU A 411 -18.72 -7.75 -11.83
C LEU A 411 -19.19 -8.61 -13.00
N LEU A 412 -20.45 -8.46 -13.43
CA LEU A 412 -20.96 -9.18 -14.60
C LEU A 412 -20.21 -8.78 -15.87
N GLU A 413 -19.85 -7.51 -16.02
CA GLU A 413 -19.08 -7.03 -17.16
C GLU A 413 -17.65 -7.60 -17.18
N ALA A 414 -16.97 -7.64 -16.03
CA ALA A 414 -15.66 -8.28 -15.91
C ALA A 414 -15.69 -9.79 -16.20
N LEU A 415 -16.78 -10.47 -15.85
CA LEU A 415 -16.98 -11.90 -16.13
C LEU A 415 -17.20 -12.22 -17.63
N ARG A 416 -17.44 -11.21 -18.49
CA ARG A 416 -17.64 -11.40 -19.94
C ARG A 416 -16.38 -11.82 -20.70
N GLU A 417 -15.20 -11.68 -20.09
CA GLU A 417 -13.95 -12.20 -20.68
C GLU A 417 -14.00 -13.72 -20.92
N ASN A 418 -14.83 -14.45 -20.15
CA ASN A 418 -15.04 -15.87 -20.33
C ASN A 418 -16.19 -16.15 -21.33
N PRO A 419 -15.94 -16.83 -22.47
CA PRO A 419 -16.94 -17.03 -23.53
C PRO A 419 -18.19 -17.79 -23.09
N ASP A 420 -18.06 -18.75 -22.17
CA ASP A 420 -19.17 -19.58 -21.72
C ASP A 420 -20.02 -18.87 -20.66
N VAL A 421 -19.39 -18.06 -19.82
CA VAL A 421 -20.06 -17.19 -18.84
C VAL A 421 -20.81 -16.06 -19.56
N ASN A 422 -20.19 -15.43 -20.56
CA ASN A 422 -20.79 -14.34 -21.34
C ASN A 422 -22.13 -14.75 -21.99
N LYS A 423 -22.19 -15.95 -22.60
CA LYS A 423 -23.44 -16.50 -23.17
C LYS A 423 -24.56 -16.60 -22.15
N LYS A 424 -24.23 -16.96 -20.90
CA LYS A 424 -25.21 -17.12 -19.83
C LYS A 424 -25.67 -15.78 -19.26
N ILE A 425 -24.78 -14.80 -19.17
CA ILE A 425 -25.12 -13.41 -18.81
C ILE A 425 -26.10 -12.84 -19.83
N ASP A 426 -25.81 -13.00 -21.13
CA ASP A 426 -26.70 -12.53 -22.20
C ASP A 426 -28.05 -13.25 -22.19
N ALA A 427 -28.08 -14.56 -21.90
CA ALA A 427 -29.32 -15.31 -21.76
C ALA A 427 -30.19 -14.78 -20.61
N ALA A 428 -29.60 -14.55 -19.43
CA ALA A 428 -30.30 -14.00 -18.26
C ALA A 428 -30.85 -12.58 -18.52
N ARG A 429 -30.06 -11.69 -19.12
CA ARG A 429 -30.48 -10.33 -19.49
C ARG A 429 -31.60 -10.35 -20.54
N LYS A 430 -31.56 -11.28 -21.49
CA LYS A 430 -32.60 -11.45 -22.53
C LYS A 430 -33.91 -11.97 -21.95
N GLU A 431 -33.85 -12.93 -21.03
CA GLU A 431 -35.02 -13.46 -20.32
C GLU A 431 -35.73 -12.36 -19.52
N THR A 432 -34.99 -11.56 -18.75
CA THR A 432 -35.53 -10.40 -18.04
C THR A 432 -36.20 -9.39 -18.97
N ARG A 433 -35.57 -9.06 -20.12
CA ARG A 433 -36.18 -8.14 -21.10
C ARG A 433 -37.50 -8.68 -21.66
N ALA A 434 -37.55 -9.98 -21.96
CA ALA A 434 -38.77 -10.62 -22.45
C ALA A 434 -39.89 -10.60 -21.40
N GLU A 435 -39.55 -10.88 -20.14
CA GLU A 435 -40.52 -10.88 -19.05
C GLU A 435 -41.03 -9.46 -18.71
N LYS A 436 -40.14 -8.46 -18.68
CA LYS A 436 -40.54 -7.03 -18.53
C LYS A 436 -41.47 -6.59 -19.67
N LYS A 437 -41.19 -7.01 -20.91
CA LYS A 437 -42.06 -6.73 -22.06
C LYS A 437 -43.43 -7.39 -21.91
N ARG A 438 -43.48 -8.65 -21.44
CA ARG A 438 -44.72 -9.40 -21.18
C ARG A 438 -45.57 -8.73 -20.09
N MET A 439 -44.95 -8.34 -18.97
CA MET A 439 -45.64 -7.62 -17.90
C MET A 439 -46.14 -6.25 -18.35
N ALA A 440 -45.33 -5.48 -19.10
CA ALA A 440 -45.76 -4.20 -19.64
C ALA A 440 -46.95 -4.34 -20.61
N MET A 441 -46.95 -5.37 -21.47
CA MET A 441 -48.08 -5.68 -22.35
C MET A 441 -49.33 -6.07 -21.56
N ALA A 442 -49.20 -6.91 -20.52
CA ALA A 442 -50.32 -7.32 -19.68
C ALA A 442 -50.90 -6.14 -18.87
N MET A 443 -50.06 -5.27 -18.30
CA MET A 443 -50.50 -4.04 -17.63
C MET A 443 -51.20 -3.09 -18.61
N ARG A 444 -50.64 -2.92 -19.82
CA ARG A 444 -51.25 -2.11 -20.88
C ARG A 444 -52.61 -2.65 -21.29
N GLN A 445 -52.74 -3.96 -21.48
CA GLN A 445 -54.02 -4.60 -21.83
C GLN A 445 -55.05 -4.45 -20.71
N LYS A 446 -54.63 -4.58 -19.44
CA LYS A 446 -55.49 -4.34 -18.28
C LYS A 446 -55.94 -2.88 -18.18
N ALA A 447 -55.02 -1.92 -18.38
CA ALA A 447 -55.34 -0.49 -18.35
C ALA A 447 -56.28 -0.07 -19.50
N LEU A 448 -56.05 -0.59 -20.70
CA LEU A 448 -56.91 -0.36 -21.86
C LEU A 448 -58.31 -0.99 -21.66
N GLY A 449 -58.38 -2.18 -21.04
CA GLY A 449 -59.64 -2.81 -20.67
C GLY A 449 -60.47 -1.98 -19.68
N THR A 450 -59.83 -1.38 -18.67
CA THR A 450 -60.50 -0.45 -17.72
C THR A 450 -61.03 0.81 -18.42
N LEU A 451 -60.38 1.23 -19.51
CA LEU A 451 -60.76 2.39 -20.33
C LEU A 451 -61.71 2.04 -21.49
N GLY A 452 -62.15 0.78 -21.60
CA GLY A 452 -63.07 0.32 -22.67
C GLY A 452 -62.43 0.25 -24.07
N MET A 453 -61.10 0.26 -24.16
CA MET A 453 -60.35 0.24 -25.41
C MET A 453 -59.69 -1.12 -25.64
N THR A 454 -59.66 -1.61 -26.88
CA THR A 454 -58.96 -2.84 -27.28
C THR A 454 -57.60 -2.53 -27.91
N VAL A 455 -56.64 -3.44 -27.73
CA VAL A 455 -55.33 -3.36 -28.39
C VAL A 455 -55.54 -3.75 -29.86
N GLY A 456 -55.28 -2.84 -30.80
CA GLY A 456 -55.27 -3.16 -32.23
C GLY A 456 -54.12 -4.10 -32.58
N ASP A 457 -54.40 -5.06 -33.47
CA ASP A 457 -53.47 -6.10 -33.93
C ASP A 457 -52.15 -5.55 -34.51
#